data_AF-A0A9D1ASN8-F1
#
_entry.id   AF-A0A9D1ASN8-F1
#
_cell.length_a   1.000
_cell.length_b   1.000
_cell.length_c   1.000
_cell.angle_alpha   90.00
_cell.angle_beta   90.00
_cell.angle_gamma   90.00
#
_symmetry.space_group_name_H-M   'P 1'
#
loop_
_entity.id
_entity.type
_entity.pdbx_description
1 polymer ?
#
loop_
_entity_poly.entity_id
_entity_poly.type
_entity_poly.pdbx_seq_one_letter_code
_entity_poly.pdbx_strand_id
1 'polypeptide(L)'
;MIHPCPPPSARCTWVAPPTPPIPGSSVPRRSACSPGTWAGRRPPRSSSLSSATPCRRKPWTGWGCPWRSSELRRALLRLTLLGSGTSVPDPHRGSCGLLVQVGNSAWLIDGGSGTLQRCSAAGIDPRTLAGGIYSHHHPDHCADLVPLLFSMRVGPPPRRRDYPIWAGQGFADFFERLTAAWGKWITPGRGQIVIHELPLDGGATRDLDNLVLHTQPANHGASALHLRLEADGAAIVFSGDTGPSEALARLAHNVDLLVCECAAPDSDPIPGHLTPSDVAAIADAARPRELWLTHLYPGVDASAAIATVARTGVAVRRAADLDAWGSGP
;
A
#
# COMPACT_ATOMS: atom_id res chain seq x y z
N MET A 1 -50.40 -22.15 14.07
CA MET A 1 -49.88 -23.03 15.14
C MET A 1 -48.37 -22.96 15.06
N ILE A 2 -47.76 -22.33 16.07
CA ILE A 2 -46.34 -22.02 16.16
C ILE A 2 -45.70 -23.17 16.96
N HIS A 3 -44.68 -23.84 16.42
CA HIS A 3 -43.86 -24.78 17.18
C HIS A 3 -42.78 -24.04 17.96
N PRO A 4 -42.54 -24.35 19.25
CA PRO A 4 -41.52 -23.65 20.04
C PRO A 4 -40.11 -24.21 19.77
N CYS A 5 -39.14 -23.31 19.79
CA CYS A 5 -37.71 -23.57 19.74
C CYS A 5 -37.22 -24.14 21.09
N PRO A 6 -36.29 -25.12 21.14
CA PRO A 6 -35.76 -25.64 22.40
C PRO A 6 -34.70 -24.71 23.01
N PRO A 7 -34.47 -24.74 24.34
CA PRO A 7 -33.56 -23.83 25.03
C PRO A 7 -32.08 -24.20 24.85
N PRO A 8 -31.15 -23.24 25.05
CA PRO A 8 -29.73 -23.49 24.88
C PRO A 8 -29.15 -24.15 26.13
N SER A 9 -28.70 -25.40 26.01
CA SER A 9 -27.86 -26.02 27.03
C SER A 9 -26.78 -26.89 26.39
N ALA A 10 -25.57 -26.31 26.29
CA ALA A 10 -24.29 -27.01 26.42
C ALA A 10 -23.17 -25.97 26.30
N ARG A 11 -22.50 -25.68 27.42
CA ARG A 11 -21.19 -25.00 27.40
C ARG A 11 -20.19 -25.97 26.76
N CYS A 12 -19.68 -25.66 25.58
CA CYS A 12 -18.52 -26.35 25.03
C CYS A 12 -17.27 -25.89 25.79
N THR A 13 -16.86 -26.65 26.81
CA THR A 13 -15.52 -26.53 27.40
C THR A 13 -14.55 -27.31 26.51
N TRP A 14 -13.73 -26.59 25.75
CA TRP A 14 -12.56 -27.17 25.08
C TRP A 14 -11.55 -27.59 26.15
N VAL A 15 -11.34 -28.90 26.30
CA VAL A 15 -10.22 -29.46 27.09
C VAL A 15 -9.10 -29.75 26.12
N ALA A 16 -7.96 -29.07 26.29
CA ALA A 16 -6.76 -29.31 25.49
C ALA A 16 -6.18 -30.72 25.82
N PRO A 17 -5.74 -31.50 24.82
CA PRO A 17 -5.04 -32.75 25.08
C PRO A 17 -3.63 -32.50 25.65
N PRO A 18 -3.09 -33.42 26.47
CA PRO A 18 -1.77 -33.25 27.06
C PRO A 18 -0.66 -33.30 26.01
N THR A 19 0.35 -32.45 26.19
CA THR A 19 1.58 -32.39 25.38
C THR A 19 2.44 -33.65 25.56
N PRO A 20 2.99 -34.23 24.47
CA PRO A 20 3.93 -35.35 24.59
C PRO A 20 5.30 -34.86 25.08
N PRO A 21 6.09 -35.70 25.77
CA PRO A 21 7.40 -35.33 26.28
C PRO A 21 8.44 -35.20 25.16
N ILE A 22 9.31 -34.21 25.29
CA ILE A 22 10.47 -33.98 24.42
C ILE A 22 11.59 -34.97 24.78
N PRO A 23 12.13 -35.77 23.85
CA PRO A 23 13.33 -36.58 24.10
C PRO A 23 14.58 -35.69 24.12
N GLY A 24 15.40 -35.86 25.16
CA GLY A 24 16.64 -35.10 25.36
C GLY A 24 17.89 -35.69 24.70
N SER A 25 18.92 -34.84 24.69
CA SER A 25 20.35 -35.08 24.40
C SER A 25 20.70 -35.37 22.93
N SER A 26 21.69 -34.70 22.32
CA SER A 26 23.07 -34.62 22.80
C SER A 26 23.83 -33.49 22.08
N VAL A 27 24.66 -32.79 22.85
CA VAL A 27 25.65 -31.82 22.37
C VAL A 27 26.96 -32.57 22.12
N PRO A 28 27.59 -32.47 20.93
CA PRO A 28 29.01 -32.80 20.80
C PRO A 28 29.85 -31.57 21.10
N ARG A 29 30.80 -31.77 22.02
CA ARG A 29 31.85 -30.81 22.39
C ARG A 29 32.76 -30.49 21.20
N ARG A 30 33.21 -29.23 21.20
CA ARG A 30 34.29 -28.68 20.38
C ARG A 30 35.57 -29.52 20.56
N SER A 31 36.24 -29.84 19.46
CA SER A 31 37.68 -30.07 19.42
C SER A 31 38.36 -28.94 18.67
N ALA A 32 39.41 -28.40 19.30
CA ALA A 32 40.23 -27.32 18.82
C ALA A 32 41.25 -27.84 17.79
N CYS A 33 41.48 -27.06 16.74
CA CYS A 33 42.73 -27.08 15.97
C CYS A 33 43.03 -25.65 15.49
N SER A 34 44.25 -25.21 15.72
CA SER A 34 44.92 -24.02 15.16
C SER A 34 46.42 -24.32 15.18
N PRO A 35 47.29 -23.58 14.48
CA PRO A 35 47.19 -23.01 13.13
C PRO A 35 48.39 -23.43 12.24
N GLY A 36 48.19 -23.49 10.91
CA GLY A 36 49.23 -23.79 9.91
C GLY A 36 49.63 -22.57 9.09
N THR A 37 50.93 -22.44 8.85
CA THR A 37 51.74 -21.30 8.39
C THR A 37 51.59 -20.83 6.92
N TRP A 38 51.63 -19.49 6.76
CA TRP A 38 52.32 -18.64 5.76
C TRP A 38 52.88 -19.19 4.42
N ALA A 39 52.41 -18.58 3.32
CA ALA A 39 53.14 -18.05 2.13
C ALA A 39 52.08 -17.79 1.02
N GLY A 40 51.90 -16.66 0.34
CA GLY A 40 52.84 -15.68 -0.21
C GLY A 40 52.74 -15.74 -1.75
N ARG A 41 52.07 -14.77 -2.42
CA ARG A 41 52.45 -14.19 -3.73
C ARG A 41 51.47 -13.10 -4.21
N ARG A 42 52.07 -11.99 -4.68
CA ARG A 42 51.49 -10.76 -5.25
C ARG A 42 51.13 -10.93 -6.75
N PRO A 43 50.30 -10.03 -7.34
CA PRO A 43 50.06 -9.99 -8.79
C PRO A 43 51.10 -9.08 -9.49
N PRO A 44 51.35 -9.25 -10.81
CA PRO A 44 52.15 -8.30 -11.56
C PRO A 44 51.30 -7.17 -12.17
N ARG A 45 51.91 -5.98 -12.19
CA ARG A 45 51.55 -4.80 -12.99
C ARG A 45 52.40 -4.79 -14.27
N SER A 46 51.84 -4.28 -15.38
CA SER A 46 52.54 -3.54 -16.45
C SER A 46 51.47 -2.95 -17.40
N SER A 47 51.23 -1.63 -17.47
CA SER A 47 51.98 -0.57 -18.19
C SER A 47 52.06 -0.76 -19.72
N SER A 48 51.38 0.09 -20.48
CA SER A 48 52.02 0.86 -21.56
C SER A 48 51.08 1.96 -22.11
N LEU A 49 51.65 3.16 -22.20
CA LEU A 49 51.18 4.34 -22.92
C LEU A 49 51.70 4.27 -24.36
N SER A 50 50.89 4.70 -25.34
CA SER A 50 51.31 5.21 -26.65
C SER A 50 50.04 5.70 -27.36
N SER A 51 49.95 6.79 -28.11
CA SER A 51 50.77 7.96 -28.42
C SER A 51 49.85 8.84 -29.26
N ALA A 52 49.73 10.12 -28.94
CA ALA A 52 48.96 11.09 -29.72
C ALA A 52 49.69 11.47 -31.02
N THR A 53 48.94 11.79 -32.08
CA THR A 53 49.40 12.72 -33.14
C THR A 53 48.19 13.47 -33.73
N PRO A 54 48.30 14.78 -34.02
CA PRO A 54 47.14 15.68 -34.12
C PRO A 54 46.74 15.98 -35.58
N CYS A 55 45.45 16.20 -35.84
CA CYS A 55 44.98 16.74 -37.11
C CYS A 55 44.31 18.11 -36.91
N ARG A 56 44.82 19.12 -37.61
CA ARG A 56 44.37 20.51 -37.57
C ARG A 56 43.24 20.78 -38.56
N ARG A 57 42.16 21.39 -38.02
CA ARG A 57 41.28 22.47 -38.56
C ARG A 57 40.52 22.24 -39.88
N LYS A 58 39.18 22.45 -39.81
CA LYS A 58 38.49 23.70 -40.24
C LYS A 58 37.03 23.77 -39.72
N PRO A 59 36.41 24.95 -39.68
CA PRO A 59 35.35 25.30 -38.74
C PRO A 59 33.97 24.95 -39.28
N TRP A 60 33.12 24.40 -38.42
CA TRP A 60 31.68 24.36 -38.66
C TRP A 60 31.00 25.36 -37.73
N THR A 61 30.56 26.46 -38.35
CA THR A 61 29.54 27.36 -37.84
C THR A 61 28.23 26.60 -37.81
N GLY A 62 27.75 26.28 -36.61
CA GLY A 62 26.45 25.64 -36.43
C GLY A 62 26.12 25.63 -34.96
N TRP A 63 25.45 26.69 -34.51
CA TRP A 63 24.74 26.70 -33.24
C TRP A 63 23.68 25.59 -33.28
N GLY A 64 24.04 24.43 -32.75
CA GLY A 64 23.14 23.34 -32.42
C GLY A 64 23.31 23.06 -30.94
N CYS A 65 22.42 23.65 -30.14
CA CYS A 65 22.24 23.35 -28.72
C CYS A 65 22.41 21.84 -28.45
N PRO A 66 23.28 21.39 -27.52
CA PRO A 66 23.25 20.03 -27.01
C PRO A 66 22.08 19.91 -26.01
N TRP A 67 20.86 20.12 -26.51
CA TRP A 67 19.61 19.74 -25.86
C TRP A 67 18.87 18.79 -26.81
N ARG A 68 19.52 17.67 -27.12
CA ARG A 68 18.85 16.37 -27.31
C ARG A 68 19.22 15.59 -26.04
N SER A 69 18.33 15.22 -25.14
CA SER A 69 16.94 14.82 -25.29
C SER A 69 16.10 15.27 -24.10
N SER A 70 15.06 16.06 -24.33
CA SER A 70 13.97 16.36 -23.41
C SER A 70 12.98 15.19 -23.26
N GLU A 71 13.42 13.95 -23.46
CA GLU A 71 12.71 12.73 -23.08
C GLU A 71 13.31 12.18 -21.79
N LEU A 72 13.36 13.01 -20.75
CA LEU A 72 13.15 12.48 -19.41
C LEU A 72 11.71 11.94 -19.46
N ARG A 73 11.56 10.62 -19.63
CA ARG A 73 10.29 9.95 -19.35
C ARG A 73 9.86 10.43 -17.97
N ARG A 74 8.86 11.32 -17.90
CA ARG A 74 8.25 11.70 -16.63
C ARG A 74 7.86 10.38 -15.96
N ALA A 75 8.25 10.20 -14.70
CA ALA A 75 7.87 9.02 -13.95
C ALA A 75 6.37 9.13 -13.68
N LEU A 76 5.53 8.59 -14.55
CA LEU A 76 4.10 8.85 -14.45
C LEU A 76 3.54 8.22 -13.18
N LEU A 77 2.84 9.02 -12.38
CA LEU A 77 2.04 8.55 -11.26
C LEU A 77 0.95 7.61 -11.81
N ARG A 78 0.97 6.37 -11.34
CA ARG A 78 0.02 5.34 -11.73
C ARG A 78 -0.60 4.71 -10.50
N LEU A 79 -1.90 4.45 -10.57
CA LEU A 79 -2.62 3.70 -9.55
C LEU A 79 -3.19 2.43 -10.19
N THR A 80 -3.11 1.32 -9.47
CA THR A 80 -3.87 0.10 -9.76
C THR A 80 -4.68 -0.25 -8.52
N LEU A 81 -6.00 -0.36 -8.66
CA LEU A 81 -6.87 -0.78 -7.58
C LEU A 81 -6.73 -2.30 -7.44
N LEU A 82 -6.02 -2.77 -6.43
CA LEU A 82 -5.82 -4.21 -6.23
C LEU A 82 -7.12 -4.85 -5.70
N GLY A 83 -7.79 -4.22 -4.75
CA GLY A 83 -9.06 -4.71 -4.21
C GLY A 83 -10.07 -3.58 -4.02
N SER A 84 -11.28 -3.83 -4.52
CA SER A 84 -12.38 -2.86 -4.59
C SER A 84 -13.59 -3.23 -3.72
N GLY A 85 -13.49 -4.33 -2.98
CA GLY A 85 -14.50 -4.87 -2.08
C GLY A 85 -14.41 -4.29 -0.67
N THR A 86 -14.96 -5.04 0.29
CA THR A 86 -15.15 -4.60 1.68
C THR A 86 -14.68 -5.68 2.66
N SER A 87 -15.11 -5.57 3.92
CA SER A 87 -14.99 -6.63 4.93
C SER A 87 -15.79 -7.90 4.62
N VAL A 88 -16.80 -7.83 3.76
CA VAL A 88 -17.59 -9.01 3.36
C VAL A 88 -16.91 -9.72 2.18
N PRO A 89 -16.55 -11.01 2.30
CA PRO A 89 -15.92 -11.75 1.22
C PRO A 89 -16.79 -11.79 -0.05
N ASP A 90 -16.18 -11.50 -1.19
CA ASP A 90 -16.80 -11.53 -2.51
C ASP A 90 -15.89 -12.31 -3.49
N PRO A 91 -16.43 -13.22 -4.32
CA PRO A 91 -15.62 -14.04 -5.23
C PRO A 91 -14.97 -13.25 -6.37
N HIS A 92 -15.42 -12.03 -6.63
CA HIS A 92 -14.97 -11.17 -7.71
C HIS A 92 -14.26 -9.90 -7.23
N ARG A 93 -14.29 -9.61 -5.92
CA ARG A 93 -13.70 -8.39 -5.34
C ARG A 93 -12.89 -8.71 -4.09
N GLY A 94 -11.61 -8.37 -4.12
CA GLY A 94 -10.73 -8.42 -2.95
C GLY A 94 -11.05 -7.30 -1.99
N SER A 95 -10.70 -7.47 -0.71
CA SER A 95 -10.77 -6.38 0.27
C SER A 95 -9.85 -5.23 -0.14
N CYS A 96 -10.05 -4.06 0.46
CA CYS A 96 -9.40 -2.82 0.04
C CYS A 96 -7.87 -2.95 -0.10
N GLY A 97 -7.35 -2.48 -1.23
CA GLY A 97 -5.91 -2.38 -1.45
C GLY A 97 -5.60 -1.71 -2.76
N LEU A 98 -4.58 -0.87 -2.79
CA LEU A 98 -4.15 -0.12 -3.96
C LEU A 98 -2.64 -0.24 -4.12
N LEU A 99 -2.20 -0.22 -5.38
CA LEU A 99 -0.80 -0.14 -5.76
C LEU A 99 -0.56 1.21 -6.42
N VAL A 100 0.32 2.01 -5.84
CA VAL A 100 0.73 3.30 -6.41
C VAL A 100 2.16 3.20 -6.90
N GLN A 101 2.37 3.46 -8.18
CA GLN A 101 3.67 3.40 -8.84
C GLN A 101 4.10 4.80 -9.27
N VAL A 102 5.35 5.14 -9.01
CA VAL A 102 6.01 6.34 -9.56
C VAL A 102 7.39 5.92 -10.03
N GLY A 103 7.60 5.96 -11.34
CA GLY A 103 8.85 5.51 -11.95
C GLY A 103 9.13 4.05 -11.62
N ASN A 104 10.25 3.78 -10.93
CA ASN A 104 10.64 2.43 -10.51
C ASN A 104 10.22 2.09 -9.07
N SER A 105 9.55 3.00 -8.37
CA SER A 105 9.07 2.81 -7.00
C SER A 105 7.61 2.38 -7.02
N ALA A 106 7.24 1.45 -6.14
CA ALA A 106 5.87 0.99 -5.98
C ALA A 106 5.51 0.91 -4.48
N TRP A 107 4.38 1.49 -4.11
CA TRP A 107 3.89 1.61 -2.75
C TRP A 107 2.56 0.87 -2.63
N LEU A 108 2.41 0.14 -1.52
CA LEU A 108 1.13 -0.48 -1.17
C LEU A 108 0.33 0.52 -0.32
N ILE A 109 -0.89 0.84 -0.76
CA ILE A 109 -1.82 1.68 -0.02
C ILE A 109 -2.97 0.78 0.45
N ASP A 110 -3.08 0.57 1.75
CA ASP A 110 -3.86 -0.52 2.35
C ASP A 110 -3.51 -1.90 1.77
N GLY A 111 -3.91 -2.95 2.50
CA GLY A 111 -3.60 -4.33 2.19
C GLY A 111 -4.58 -5.25 2.88
N GLY A 112 -5.82 -5.25 2.41
CA GLY A 112 -6.84 -6.22 2.78
C GLY A 112 -6.58 -7.60 2.19
N SER A 113 -7.35 -8.58 2.64
CA SER A 113 -7.25 -9.98 2.19
C SER A 113 -7.29 -10.11 0.65
N GLY A 114 -6.26 -10.75 0.09
CA GLY A 114 -6.16 -11.03 -1.35
C GLY A 114 -5.52 -9.91 -2.17
N THR A 115 -5.06 -8.84 -1.53
CA THR A 115 -4.33 -7.72 -2.15
C THR A 115 -2.96 -8.16 -2.66
N LEU A 116 -2.19 -8.94 -1.89
CA LEU A 116 -0.85 -9.39 -2.30
C LEU A 116 -0.89 -10.31 -3.52
N GLN A 117 -1.89 -11.20 -3.57
CA GLN A 117 -2.08 -12.09 -4.70
C GLN A 117 -2.31 -11.29 -5.99
N ARG A 118 -3.14 -10.25 -5.91
CA ARG A 118 -3.43 -9.36 -7.03
C ARG A 118 -2.27 -8.43 -7.37
N CYS A 119 -1.50 -7.98 -6.39
CA CYS A 119 -0.24 -7.27 -6.59
C CYS A 119 0.73 -8.12 -7.44
N SER A 120 0.88 -9.41 -7.10
CA SER A 120 1.65 -10.35 -7.90
C SER A 120 1.04 -10.58 -9.28
N ALA A 121 -0.29 -10.65 -9.41
CA ALA A 121 -0.97 -10.79 -10.70
C ALA A 121 -0.77 -9.55 -11.60
N ALA A 122 -0.62 -8.36 -11.01
CA ALA A 122 -0.25 -7.12 -11.68
C ALA A 122 1.25 -7.06 -12.06
N GLY A 123 2.00 -8.15 -11.83
CA GLY A 123 3.41 -8.28 -12.20
C GLY A 123 4.39 -7.66 -11.20
N ILE A 124 3.92 -7.27 -10.01
CA ILE A 124 4.76 -6.68 -8.97
C ILE A 124 4.99 -7.69 -7.84
N ASP A 125 6.24 -7.99 -7.54
CA ASP A 125 6.59 -8.78 -6.35
C ASP A 125 6.37 -7.91 -5.10
N PRO A 126 5.42 -8.26 -4.20
CA PRO A 126 5.12 -7.44 -3.04
C PRO A 126 6.32 -7.24 -2.10
N ARG A 127 7.31 -8.14 -2.14
CA ARG A 127 8.53 -8.03 -1.31
C ARG A 127 9.44 -6.90 -1.75
N THR A 128 9.28 -6.43 -2.99
CA THR A 128 10.09 -5.38 -3.63
C THR A 128 9.50 -3.98 -3.47
N LEU A 129 8.28 -3.87 -2.94
CA LEU A 129 7.61 -2.59 -2.69
C LEU A 129 8.47 -1.66 -1.83
N ALA A 130 8.44 -0.36 -2.14
CA ALA A 130 9.19 0.66 -1.44
C ALA A 130 8.79 0.73 0.05
N GLY A 131 7.49 0.68 0.32
CA GLY A 131 6.91 0.67 1.66
C GLY A 131 5.40 0.49 1.62
N GLY A 132 4.75 0.63 2.78
CA GLY A 132 3.31 0.57 2.95
C GLY A 132 2.76 1.90 3.50
N ILE A 133 1.57 2.27 3.08
CA ILE A 133 0.83 3.42 3.60
C ILE A 133 -0.57 2.91 3.96
N TYR A 134 -0.99 3.04 5.21
CA TYR A 134 -2.27 2.54 5.68
C TYR A 134 -3.20 3.69 6.06
N SER A 135 -4.41 3.67 5.52
CA SER A 135 -5.47 4.61 5.87
C SER A 135 -5.90 4.39 7.33
N HIS A 136 -6.11 3.13 7.71
CA HIS A 136 -6.43 2.67 9.07
C HIS A 136 -6.14 1.16 9.19
N HIS A 137 -6.39 0.57 10.36
CA HIS A 137 -6.02 -0.81 10.66
C HIS A 137 -7.22 -1.74 10.92
N HIS A 138 -8.33 -1.56 10.19
CA HIS A 138 -9.34 -2.61 10.10
C HIS A 138 -8.82 -3.82 9.30
N PRO A 139 -9.28 -5.04 9.60
CA PRO A 139 -8.76 -6.24 8.95
C PRO A 139 -8.86 -6.23 7.42
N ASP A 140 -9.91 -5.68 6.84
CA ASP A 140 -10.10 -5.55 5.40
C ASP A 140 -9.22 -4.47 4.74
N HIS A 141 -8.44 -3.73 5.53
CA HIS A 141 -7.43 -2.77 5.07
C HIS A 141 -6.01 -3.17 5.43
N CYS A 142 -5.79 -4.19 6.29
CA CYS A 142 -4.43 -4.54 6.72
C CYS A 142 -4.15 -6.04 6.93
N ALA A 143 -5.11 -6.94 6.71
CA ALA A 143 -4.91 -8.39 6.94
C ALA A 143 -3.73 -8.97 6.14
N ASP A 144 -3.48 -8.47 4.93
CA ASP A 144 -2.40 -8.92 4.07
C ASP A 144 -1.01 -8.41 4.54
N LEU A 145 -0.92 -7.58 5.58
CA LEU A 145 0.35 -7.26 6.24
C LEU A 145 1.02 -8.52 6.80
N VAL A 146 0.26 -9.46 7.36
CA VAL A 146 0.80 -10.71 7.93
C VAL A 146 1.50 -11.58 6.87
N PRO A 147 0.84 -11.98 5.76
CA PRO A 147 1.51 -12.74 4.71
C PRO A 147 2.64 -11.94 4.02
N LEU A 148 2.54 -10.61 3.96
CA LEU A 148 3.63 -9.77 3.42
C LEU A 148 4.90 -9.93 4.27
N LEU A 149 4.79 -9.71 5.58
CA LEU A 149 5.91 -9.85 6.52
C LEU A 149 6.49 -11.26 6.50
N PHE A 150 5.63 -12.28 6.44
CA PHE A 150 6.08 -13.66 6.35
C PHE A 150 6.85 -13.92 5.04
N SER A 151 6.35 -13.42 3.90
CA SER A 151 7.00 -13.57 2.60
C SER A 151 8.35 -12.84 2.50
N MET A 152 8.52 -11.71 3.20
CA MET A 152 9.80 -11.01 3.27
C MET A 152 10.85 -11.78 4.06
N ARG A 153 10.41 -12.60 5.03
CA ARG A 153 11.28 -13.49 5.80
C ARG A 153 11.64 -14.74 5.00
N VAL A 154 10.71 -15.27 4.21
CA VAL A 154 10.84 -16.55 3.50
C VAL A 154 11.27 -16.32 2.05
N GLY A 155 12.53 -16.64 1.74
CA GLY A 155 13.01 -16.84 0.36
C GLY A 155 14.13 -15.87 -0.10
N PRO A 156 14.92 -16.28 -1.11
CA PRO A 156 15.93 -15.42 -1.74
C PRO A 156 15.32 -14.50 -2.83
N PRO A 157 15.92 -13.32 -3.09
CA PRO A 157 16.94 -12.66 -2.27
C PRO A 157 16.30 -11.97 -1.05
N PRO A 158 16.99 -11.94 0.11
CA PRO A 158 16.49 -11.25 1.28
C PRO A 158 16.37 -9.75 0.99
N ARG A 159 15.31 -9.12 1.52
CA ARG A 159 15.19 -7.66 1.48
C ARG A 159 16.43 -7.04 2.15
N ARG A 160 17.07 -6.11 1.46
CA ARG A 160 18.30 -5.45 1.92
C ARG A 160 18.06 -4.06 2.51
N ARG A 161 16.85 -3.54 2.35
CA ARG A 161 16.44 -2.18 2.70
C ARG A 161 15.34 -2.25 3.75
N ASP A 162 15.22 -1.23 4.57
CA ASP A 162 14.10 -1.10 5.49
C ASP A 162 12.78 -1.00 4.72
N TYR A 163 11.69 -1.36 5.38
CA TYR A 163 10.33 -1.24 4.86
C TYR A 163 9.59 -0.21 5.73
N PRO A 164 9.52 1.06 5.28
CA PRO A 164 8.76 2.06 5.98
C PRO A 164 7.25 1.75 5.88
N ILE A 165 6.56 1.87 7.00
CA ILE A 165 5.10 1.87 7.09
C ILE A 165 4.66 3.23 7.58
N TRP A 166 3.82 3.91 6.81
CA TRP A 166 3.21 5.18 7.16
C TRP A 166 1.74 4.96 7.53
N ALA A 167 1.33 5.36 8.72
CA ALA A 167 -0.04 5.15 9.19
C ALA A 167 -0.40 6.17 10.28
N GLY A 168 -1.68 6.27 10.65
CA GLY A 168 -2.10 7.11 11.77
C GLY A 168 -1.47 6.70 13.11
N GLN A 169 -1.41 7.64 14.05
CA GLN A 169 -1.02 7.36 15.44
C GLN A 169 -1.80 6.16 16.02
N GLY A 170 -1.10 5.32 16.79
CA GLY A 170 -1.61 4.05 17.34
C GLY A 170 -1.29 2.82 16.49
N PHE A 171 -0.77 3.00 15.27
CA PHE A 171 -0.38 1.88 14.41
C PHE A 171 0.83 1.10 14.98
N ALA A 172 1.76 1.77 15.69
CA ALA A 172 2.89 1.09 16.31
C ALA A 172 2.44 0.07 17.36
N ASP A 173 1.49 0.45 18.22
CA ASP A 173 0.89 -0.42 19.22
C ASP A 173 0.12 -1.59 18.58
N PHE A 174 -0.65 -1.31 17.52
CA PHE A 174 -1.30 -2.34 16.72
C PHE A 174 -0.28 -3.33 16.15
N PHE A 175 0.80 -2.84 15.56
CA PHE A 175 1.83 -3.66 14.95
C PHE A 175 2.58 -4.53 15.97
N GLU A 176 2.87 -4.00 17.15
CA GLU A 176 3.47 -4.79 18.24
C GLU A 176 2.56 -5.95 18.65
N ARG A 177 1.26 -5.69 18.84
CA ARG A 177 0.26 -6.72 19.19
C ARG A 177 0.09 -7.76 18.09
N LEU A 178 0.04 -7.31 16.83
CA LEU A 178 -0.03 -8.18 15.65
C LEU A 178 1.19 -9.10 15.62
N THR A 179 2.40 -8.53 15.69
CA THR A 179 3.64 -9.32 15.64
C THR A 179 3.81 -10.24 16.84
N ALA A 180 3.31 -9.89 18.02
CA ALA A 180 3.30 -10.77 19.18
C ALA A 180 2.49 -12.07 18.97
N ALA A 181 1.43 -12.04 18.16
CA ALA A 181 0.59 -13.21 17.91
C ALA A 181 1.29 -14.32 17.11
N TRP A 182 2.19 -13.96 16.18
CA TRP A 182 2.96 -14.94 15.37
C TRP A 182 4.45 -15.01 15.76
N GLY A 183 4.93 -14.06 16.56
CA GLY A 183 6.32 -13.94 17.01
C GLY A 183 7.31 -13.97 15.85
N LYS A 184 8.36 -14.80 16.01
CA LYS A 184 9.49 -14.91 15.07
C LYS A 184 9.10 -15.22 13.62
N TRP A 185 7.88 -15.68 13.33
CA TRP A 185 7.46 -16.01 11.98
C TRP A 185 7.28 -14.77 11.11
N ILE A 186 6.81 -13.66 11.67
CA ILE A 186 6.56 -12.42 10.91
C ILE A 186 7.43 -11.24 11.35
N THR A 187 8.32 -11.45 12.32
CA THR A 187 9.41 -10.51 12.59
C THR A 187 10.44 -10.59 11.45
N PRO A 188 10.88 -9.46 10.87
CA PRO A 188 11.90 -9.46 9.82
C PRO A 188 13.19 -10.14 10.28
N GLY A 189 13.81 -10.93 9.41
CA GLY A 189 15.13 -11.51 9.66
C GLY A 189 16.30 -10.59 9.26
N ARG A 190 16.09 -9.73 8.24
CA ARG A 190 17.01 -8.70 7.72
C ARG A 190 16.20 -7.56 7.09
N GLY A 191 16.66 -6.32 7.24
CA GLY A 191 15.85 -5.12 6.99
C GLY A 191 14.84 -4.92 8.13
N GLN A 192 14.62 -3.67 8.54
CA GLN A 192 13.66 -3.36 9.61
C GLN A 192 12.32 -2.95 9.02
N ILE A 193 11.22 -3.26 9.73
CA ILE A 193 9.98 -2.49 9.55
C ILE A 193 10.16 -1.20 10.33
N VAL A 194 10.00 -0.07 9.66
CA VAL A 194 10.12 1.25 10.29
C VAL A 194 8.75 1.90 10.28
N ILE A 195 8.14 2.05 11.44
CA ILE A 195 6.80 2.63 11.56
C ILE A 195 6.93 4.14 11.71
N HIS A 196 6.23 4.87 10.86
CA HIS A 196 6.10 6.31 10.89
C HIS A 196 4.63 6.67 11.16
N GLU A 197 4.36 7.10 12.39
CA GLU A 197 3.03 7.54 12.78
C GLU A 197 2.77 8.98 12.35
N LEU A 198 1.63 9.18 11.71
CA LEU A 198 1.17 10.44 11.18
C LEU A 198 0.15 11.07 12.14
N PRO A 199 0.24 12.40 12.39
CA PRO A 199 -0.67 13.10 13.28
C PRO A 199 -2.12 12.98 12.82
N LEU A 200 -3.00 12.89 13.81
CA LEU A 200 -4.45 12.86 13.66
C LEU A 200 -5.09 14.22 13.99
N ASP A 201 -4.26 15.23 14.21
CA ASP A 201 -4.60 16.63 14.42
C ASP A 201 -3.98 17.49 13.32
N GLY A 202 -4.81 18.09 12.46
CA GLY A 202 -4.35 19.04 11.44
C GLY A 202 -3.64 18.43 10.21
N GLY A 203 -3.41 17.11 10.19
CA GLY A 203 -2.83 16.39 9.05
C GLY A 203 -1.31 16.51 8.92
N ALA A 204 -0.74 15.89 7.88
CA ALA A 204 0.70 15.84 7.68
C ALA A 204 1.11 15.98 6.21
N THR A 205 2.38 16.30 5.98
CA THR A 205 3.01 16.18 4.66
C THR A 205 4.38 15.51 4.81
N ARG A 206 4.65 14.53 3.94
CA ARG A 206 5.88 13.73 3.94
C ARG A 206 6.37 13.53 2.51
N ASP A 207 7.64 13.79 2.31
CA ASP A 207 8.35 13.49 1.06
C ASP A 207 8.88 12.05 1.15
N LEU A 208 8.45 11.20 0.23
CA LEU A 208 8.82 9.78 0.11
C LEU A 208 9.68 9.56 -1.14
N ASP A 209 10.66 10.44 -1.34
CA ASP A 209 11.59 10.57 -2.46
C ASP A 209 10.93 11.10 -3.74
N ASN A 210 10.13 10.27 -4.41
CA ASN A 210 9.46 10.62 -5.67
C ASN A 210 7.94 10.65 -5.55
N LEU A 211 7.44 10.61 -4.32
CA LEU A 211 6.02 10.63 -3.99
C LEU A 211 5.82 11.51 -2.76
N VAL A 212 4.97 12.52 -2.86
CA VAL A 212 4.59 13.34 -1.71
C VAL A 212 3.28 12.81 -1.14
N LEU A 213 3.30 12.44 0.14
CA LEU A 213 2.13 12.02 0.90
C LEU A 213 1.63 13.18 1.74
N HIS A 214 0.38 13.59 1.51
CA HIS A 214 -0.38 14.44 2.41
C HIS A 214 -1.46 13.62 3.10
N THR A 215 -1.73 13.92 4.37
CA THR A 215 -2.80 13.26 5.12
C THR A 215 -3.70 14.24 5.83
N GLN A 216 -4.95 13.83 6.03
CA GLN A 216 -5.91 14.48 6.91
C GLN A 216 -6.63 13.43 7.75
N PRO A 217 -7.07 13.74 8.97
CA PRO A 217 -7.86 12.81 9.77
C PRO A 217 -9.18 12.47 9.07
N ALA A 218 -9.54 11.19 9.05
CA ALA A 218 -10.82 10.73 8.54
C ALA A 218 -11.84 10.60 9.67
N ASN A 219 -13.12 10.70 9.32
CA ASN A 219 -14.22 10.53 10.27
C ASN A 219 -14.55 9.05 10.46
N HIS A 220 -13.54 8.27 10.88
CA HIS A 220 -13.62 6.82 11.10
C HIS A 220 -12.63 6.35 12.17
N GLY A 221 -13.12 5.92 13.33
CA GLY A 221 -12.27 5.45 14.42
C GLY A 221 -11.18 6.45 14.85
N ALA A 222 -10.25 5.98 15.70
CA ALA A 222 -9.24 6.85 16.32
C ALA A 222 -7.89 6.88 15.57
N SER A 223 -7.81 6.33 14.36
CA SER A 223 -6.53 6.27 13.61
C SER A 223 -6.66 6.49 12.10
N ALA A 224 -7.87 6.72 11.59
CA ALA A 224 -8.07 6.76 10.15
C ALA A 224 -7.62 8.08 9.52
N LEU A 225 -7.11 7.95 8.30
CA LEU A 225 -6.57 9.02 7.50
C LEU A 225 -7.13 8.99 6.08
N HIS A 226 -7.43 10.17 5.55
CA HIS A 226 -7.48 10.42 4.12
C HIS A 226 -6.05 10.59 3.60
N LEU A 227 -5.76 10.06 2.41
CA LEU A 227 -4.42 10.07 1.82
C LEU A 227 -4.44 10.80 0.47
N ARG A 228 -3.58 11.81 0.30
CA ARG A 228 -3.31 12.45 -0.99
C ARG A 228 -1.88 12.17 -1.40
N LEU A 229 -1.72 11.71 -2.63
CA LEU A 229 -0.49 11.23 -3.21
C LEU A 229 -0.19 12.08 -4.44
N GLU A 230 0.92 12.81 -4.41
CA GLU A 230 1.34 13.68 -5.51
C GLU A 230 2.68 13.24 -6.07
N ALA A 231 2.77 13.20 -7.40
CA ALA A 231 4.02 13.02 -8.12
C ALA A 231 3.89 13.58 -9.53
N ASP A 232 4.98 14.17 -10.04
CA ASP A 232 5.10 14.62 -11.43
C ASP A 232 3.97 15.57 -11.91
N GLY A 233 3.40 16.35 -10.98
CA GLY A 233 2.32 17.30 -11.24
C GLY A 233 0.92 16.66 -11.34
N ALA A 234 0.80 15.37 -11.05
CA ALA A 234 -0.46 14.66 -10.89
C ALA A 234 -0.75 14.41 -9.40
N ALA A 235 -2.03 14.36 -9.05
CA ALA A 235 -2.47 14.09 -7.69
C ALA A 235 -3.59 13.03 -7.69
N ILE A 236 -3.54 12.14 -6.69
CA ILE A 236 -4.59 11.16 -6.40
C ILE A 236 -4.98 11.31 -4.93
N VAL A 237 -6.27 11.23 -4.62
CA VAL A 237 -6.75 11.11 -3.24
C VAL A 237 -7.44 9.77 -3.07
N PHE A 238 -7.10 9.07 -1.99
CA PHE A 238 -7.81 7.91 -1.49
C PHE A 238 -8.49 8.27 -0.17
N SER A 239 -9.79 8.07 -0.08
CA SER A 239 -10.58 8.45 1.09
C SER A 239 -10.22 7.64 2.33
N GLY A 240 -9.84 6.36 2.17
CA GLY A 240 -10.05 5.38 3.25
C GLY A 240 -11.53 5.26 3.57
N ASP A 241 -11.84 4.61 4.69
CA ASP A 241 -13.20 4.59 5.23
C ASP A 241 -13.46 5.88 6.02
N THR A 242 -14.65 6.46 5.87
CA THR A 242 -15.01 7.73 6.51
C THR A 242 -16.49 8.03 6.48
N GLY A 243 -17.00 8.70 7.52
CA GLY A 243 -18.23 9.47 7.40
C GLY A 243 -18.05 10.77 6.59
N PRO A 244 -19.10 11.58 6.41
CA PRO A 244 -19.03 12.87 5.70
C PRO A 244 -17.89 13.74 6.25
N SER A 245 -17.01 14.24 5.38
CA SER A 245 -15.76 14.89 5.79
C SER A 245 -15.42 16.10 4.92
N GLU A 246 -15.43 17.29 5.51
CA GLU A 246 -14.91 18.49 4.83
C GLU A 246 -13.39 18.41 4.62
N ALA A 247 -12.68 17.69 5.51
CA ALA A 247 -11.25 17.51 5.38
C ALA A 247 -10.92 16.71 4.10
N LEU A 248 -11.72 15.68 3.78
CA LEU A 248 -11.63 14.96 2.52
C LEU A 248 -11.91 15.89 1.33
N ALA A 249 -12.97 16.68 1.38
CA ALA A 249 -13.31 17.60 0.29
C ALA A 249 -12.18 18.62 0.02
N ARG A 250 -11.59 19.20 1.08
CA ARG A 250 -10.42 20.09 0.95
C ARG A 250 -9.19 19.37 0.42
N LEU A 251 -8.91 18.17 0.93
CA LEU A 251 -7.76 17.37 0.50
C LEU A 251 -7.90 16.95 -0.97
N ALA A 252 -9.11 16.62 -1.42
CA ALA A 252 -9.42 16.20 -2.78
C ALA A 252 -9.63 17.37 -3.77
N HIS A 253 -9.46 18.63 -3.33
CA HIS A 253 -9.74 19.76 -4.19
C HIS A 253 -8.88 19.77 -5.47
N ASN A 254 -9.54 19.79 -6.62
CA ASN A 254 -8.99 19.75 -7.98
C ASN A 254 -7.96 18.64 -8.23
N VAL A 255 -8.14 17.48 -7.59
CA VAL A 255 -7.31 16.28 -7.81
C VAL A 255 -7.60 15.64 -9.16
N ASP A 256 -6.64 14.92 -9.75
CA ASP A 256 -6.87 14.20 -10.99
C ASP A 256 -7.75 12.96 -10.80
N LEU A 257 -7.57 12.25 -9.70
CA LEU A 257 -8.39 11.09 -9.34
C LEU A 257 -8.75 11.12 -7.85
N LEU A 258 -10.03 10.99 -7.55
CA LEU A 258 -10.53 10.68 -6.21
C LEU A 258 -11.04 9.23 -6.17
N VAL A 259 -10.37 8.37 -5.41
CA VAL A 259 -10.87 7.02 -5.08
C VAL A 259 -11.63 7.13 -3.75
N CYS A 260 -12.94 7.03 -3.82
CA CYS A 260 -13.84 7.31 -2.70
C CYS A 260 -14.66 6.09 -2.30
N GLU A 261 -14.71 5.80 -1.01
CA GLU A 261 -15.66 4.83 -0.46
C GLU A 261 -17.12 5.28 -0.67
N CYS A 262 -18.04 4.32 -0.71
CA CYS A 262 -19.48 4.54 -0.82
C CYS A 262 -20.19 3.33 -0.22
N ALA A 263 -19.95 3.06 1.06
CA ALA A 263 -20.29 1.78 1.67
C ALA A 263 -21.79 1.57 1.90
N ALA A 264 -22.58 2.63 2.07
CA ALA A 264 -23.98 2.52 2.49
C ALA A 264 -24.96 3.17 1.49
N PRO A 265 -26.20 2.68 1.34
CA PRO A 265 -27.21 3.40 0.58
C PRO A 265 -27.76 4.61 1.37
N ASP A 266 -28.27 5.63 0.69
CA ASP A 266 -28.86 6.81 1.34
C ASP A 266 -30.01 6.47 2.31
N SER A 267 -30.73 5.37 2.05
CA SER A 267 -31.86 4.91 2.87
C SER A 267 -31.47 4.23 4.18
N ASP A 268 -30.23 3.76 4.28
CA ASP A 268 -29.72 3.01 5.44
C ASP A 268 -28.24 3.36 5.69
N PRO A 269 -27.95 4.60 6.12
CA PRO A 269 -26.59 5.06 6.33
C PRO A 269 -25.90 4.30 7.46
N ILE A 270 -24.60 4.01 7.28
CA ILE A 270 -23.77 3.35 8.29
C ILE A 270 -22.86 4.42 8.92
N PRO A 271 -22.89 4.63 10.25
CA PRO A 271 -21.99 5.57 10.92
C PRO A 271 -20.52 5.25 10.62
N GLY A 272 -19.74 6.27 10.25
CA GLY A 272 -18.33 6.11 9.86
C GLY A 272 -18.12 5.77 8.38
N HIS A 273 -19.19 5.75 7.57
CA HIS A 273 -19.11 5.50 6.13
C HIS A 273 -19.92 6.50 5.30
N LEU A 274 -19.68 6.54 3.99
CA LEU A 274 -20.35 7.44 3.05
C LEU A 274 -21.55 6.79 2.36
N THR A 275 -22.58 7.61 2.15
CA THR A 275 -23.67 7.33 1.20
C THR A 275 -23.41 7.97 -0.17
N PRO A 276 -24.12 7.58 -1.24
CA PRO A 276 -24.03 8.26 -2.53
C PRO A 276 -24.21 9.79 -2.45
N SER A 277 -25.13 10.26 -1.61
CA SER A 277 -25.37 11.69 -1.43
C SER A 277 -24.20 12.39 -0.74
N ASP A 278 -23.56 11.73 0.22
CA ASP A 278 -22.36 12.27 0.87
C ASP A 278 -21.18 12.35 -0.11
N VAL A 279 -20.99 11.30 -0.92
CA VAL A 279 -19.96 11.30 -1.99
C VAL A 279 -20.24 12.41 -2.99
N ALA A 280 -21.50 12.63 -3.37
CA ALA A 280 -21.88 13.72 -4.27
C ALA A 280 -21.56 15.10 -3.67
N ALA A 281 -21.84 15.31 -2.37
CA ALA A 281 -21.50 16.56 -1.69
C ALA A 281 -19.97 16.79 -1.65
N ILE A 282 -19.19 15.75 -1.38
CA ILE A 282 -17.72 15.81 -1.45
C ILE A 282 -17.25 16.12 -2.88
N ALA A 283 -17.83 15.46 -3.89
CA ALA A 283 -17.47 15.64 -5.29
C ALA A 283 -17.77 17.07 -5.79
N ASP A 284 -18.91 17.65 -5.40
CA ASP A 284 -19.29 19.02 -5.77
C ASP A 284 -18.32 20.06 -5.16
N ALA A 285 -17.93 19.86 -3.91
CA ALA A 285 -16.98 20.72 -3.21
C ALA A 285 -15.53 20.56 -3.70
N ALA A 286 -15.09 19.32 -3.92
CA ALA A 286 -13.72 18.99 -4.28
C ALA A 286 -13.43 19.15 -5.79
N ARG A 287 -14.43 18.92 -6.65
CA ARG A 287 -14.31 18.97 -8.11
C ARG A 287 -13.14 18.14 -8.66
N PRO A 288 -13.02 16.85 -8.31
CA PRO A 288 -12.00 15.98 -8.90
C PRO A 288 -12.23 15.84 -10.41
N ARG A 289 -11.17 15.62 -11.19
CA ARG A 289 -11.31 15.37 -12.64
C ARG A 289 -12.01 14.04 -12.92
N GLU A 290 -11.70 13.01 -12.14
CA GLU A 290 -12.32 11.69 -12.17
C GLU A 290 -12.58 11.17 -10.75
N LEU A 291 -13.68 10.44 -10.55
CA LEU A 291 -14.04 9.82 -9.29
C LEU A 291 -14.30 8.32 -9.46
N TRP A 292 -13.62 7.51 -8.67
CA TRP A 292 -13.80 6.07 -8.61
C TRP A 292 -14.51 5.69 -7.31
N LEU A 293 -15.73 5.15 -7.44
CA LEU A 293 -16.44 4.56 -6.31
C LEU A 293 -15.85 3.18 -6.01
N THR A 294 -15.52 2.95 -4.74
CA THR A 294 -15.01 1.68 -4.20
C THR A 294 -15.69 1.36 -2.87
N HIS A 295 -15.39 0.19 -2.28
CA HIS A 295 -15.86 -0.21 -0.95
C HIS A 295 -17.40 -0.21 -0.81
N LEU A 296 -18.11 -0.66 -1.84
CA LEU A 296 -19.58 -0.75 -1.80
C LEU A 296 -19.99 -2.04 -1.10
N TYR A 297 -20.69 -1.95 0.05
CA TYR A 297 -21.18 -3.15 0.75
C TYR A 297 -22.24 -3.88 -0.09
N PRO A 298 -22.44 -5.18 0.18
CA PRO A 298 -23.55 -5.92 -0.40
C PRO A 298 -24.89 -5.19 -0.17
N GLY A 299 -25.62 -4.95 -1.25
CA GLY A 299 -26.90 -4.24 -1.21
C GLY A 299 -26.86 -2.80 -1.73
N VAL A 300 -25.68 -2.19 -1.85
CA VAL A 300 -25.56 -0.88 -2.51
C VAL A 300 -25.70 -1.03 -4.02
N ASP A 301 -26.70 -0.36 -4.61
CA ASP A 301 -26.84 -0.27 -6.06
C ASP A 301 -25.81 0.72 -6.62
N ALA A 302 -24.75 0.17 -7.22
CA ALA A 302 -23.71 0.96 -7.83
C ALA A 302 -24.19 1.86 -8.97
N SER A 303 -25.21 1.45 -9.74
CA SER A 303 -25.73 2.26 -10.84
C SER A 303 -26.45 3.49 -10.30
N ALA A 304 -27.23 3.31 -9.24
CA ALA A 304 -27.87 4.42 -8.53
C ALA A 304 -26.84 5.35 -7.89
N ALA A 305 -25.79 4.80 -7.27
CA ALA A 305 -24.71 5.58 -6.68
C ALA A 305 -23.98 6.45 -7.73
N ILE A 306 -23.59 5.84 -8.87
CA ILE A 306 -23.00 6.55 -10.01
C ILE A 306 -23.94 7.65 -10.50
N ALA A 307 -25.23 7.36 -10.69
CA ALA A 307 -26.20 8.34 -11.16
C ALA A 307 -26.34 9.53 -10.19
N THR A 308 -26.29 9.28 -8.87
CA THR A 308 -26.32 10.34 -7.86
C THR A 308 -25.09 11.24 -7.94
N VAL A 309 -23.89 10.66 -8.01
CA VAL A 309 -22.64 11.44 -8.06
C VAL A 309 -22.49 12.17 -9.40
N ALA A 310 -22.91 11.56 -10.51
CA ALA A 310 -22.82 12.14 -11.85
C ALA A 310 -23.62 13.45 -12.00
N ARG A 311 -24.62 13.72 -11.15
CA ARG A 311 -25.36 15.00 -11.12
C ARG A 311 -24.48 16.21 -10.79
N THR A 312 -23.33 15.99 -10.17
CA THR A 312 -22.32 17.04 -9.89
C THR A 312 -21.55 17.47 -11.13
N GLY A 313 -21.63 16.70 -12.23
CA GLY A 313 -20.83 16.91 -13.44
C GLY A 313 -19.44 16.25 -13.40
N VAL A 314 -19.06 15.62 -12.28
CA VAL A 314 -17.81 14.85 -12.17
C VAL A 314 -17.91 13.55 -12.96
N ALA A 315 -16.84 13.19 -13.68
CA ALA A 315 -16.72 11.89 -14.34
C ALA A 315 -16.58 10.79 -13.28
N VAL A 316 -17.63 9.98 -13.09
CA VAL A 316 -17.69 8.96 -12.04
C VAL A 316 -17.92 7.57 -12.62
N ARG A 317 -17.28 6.57 -12.01
CA ARG A 317 -17.52 5.15 -12.29
C ARG A 317 -17.34 4.29 -11.04
N ARG A 318 -17.91 3.09 -11.05
CA ARG A 318 -17.57 2.05 -10.07
C ARG A 318 -16.23 1.43 -10.47
N ALA A 319 -15.27 1.44 -9.57
CA ALA A 319 -14.00 0.76 -9.81
C ALA A 319 -14.12 -0.74 -9.55
N ALA A 320 -13.27 -1.51 -10.20
CA ALA A 320 -13.12 -2.94 -10.07
C ALA A 320 -11.65 -3.27 -9.76
N ASP A 321 -11.43 -4.48 -9.26
CA ASP A 321 -10.08 -5.01 -9.08
C ASP A 321 -9.32 -4.96 -10.42
N LEU A 322 -8.04 -4.58 -10.33
CA LEU A 322 -7.09 -4.37 -11.43
C LEU A 322 -7.39 -3.20 -12.36
N ASP A 323 -8.40 -2.37 -12.08
CA ASP A 323 -8.54 -1.09 -12.75
C ASP A 323 -7.29 -0.22 -12.53
N ALA A 324 -6.83 0.43 -13.59
CA ALA A 324 -5.63 1.26 -13.56
C ALA A 324 -5.90 2.68 -14.04
N TRP A 325 -5.29 3.64 -13.36
CA TRP A 325 -5.31 5.06 -13.67
C TRP A 325 -3.90 5.57 -13.94
N GLY A 326 -3.77 6.55 -14.84
CA GLY A 326 -2.49 7.05 -15.32
C GLY A 326 -1.92 6.20 -16.46
N SER A 327 -0.99 6.78 -17.24
CA SER A 327 -0.36 6.09 -18.36
C SER A 327 0.66 5.05 -17.86
N GLY A 328 0.62 3.85 -18.44
CA GLY A 328 1.60 2.80 -18.17
C GLY A 328 3.02 3.17 -18.63
N PRO A 329 4.05 2.45 -18.15
CA PRO A 329 5.42 2.60 -18.64
C PRO A 329 5.58 2.29 -20.14
#